data_AF-A0A537NAR4-F1
#
_entry.id   AF-A0A537NAR4-F1
#
_cell.length_a   1.000
_cell.length_b   1.000
_cell.length_c   1.000
_cell.angle_alpha   90.00
_cell.angle_beta   90.00
_cell.angle_gamma   90.00
#
_symmetry.space_group_name_H-M   'P 1'
#
loop_
_entity.id
_entity.type
_entity.pdbx_description
1 polymer ?
#
loop_
_entity_poly.entity_id
_entity_poly.type
_entity_poly.pdbx_seq_one_letter_code
_entity_poly.pdbx_strand_id
1 'polypeptide(L)'
;MTGQWVRTFCIITTPANVMVSRIHDRMPLILARADLDRWLGPEQNPAELLRSYPSADMKMWPISTRVNSPDNDDPSILESAAEKAGA
;
A
#
# COMPACT_ATOMS: atom_id res chain seq x y z
N MET A 1 31.18 1.96 16.96
CA MET A 1 30.02 2.50 16.20
C MET A 1 30.58 3.25 14.99
N THR A 2 30.17 2.93 13.78
CA THR A 2 30.82 3.38 12.51
C THR A 2 30.64 4.86 12.18
N GLY A 3 29.99 5.66 13.03
CA GLY A 3 29.75 7.09 12.81
C GLY A 3 28.87 7.40 11.59
N GLN A 4 28.29 6.38 10.94
CA GLN A 4 27.49 6.54 9.74
C GLN A 4 26.03 6.85 10.07
N TRP A 5 25.47 7.81 9.33
CA TRP A 5 24.05 8.10 9.34
C TRP A 5 23.25 6.99 8.67
N VAL A 6 22.22 6.50 9.35
CA VAL A 6 21.23 5.58 8.78
C VAL A 6 19.91 6.33 8.64
N ARG A 7 19.39 6.40 7.41
CA ARG A 7 18.08 6.98 7.12
C ARG A 7 17.05 5.86 7.07
N THR A 8 16.04 5.94 7.91
CA THR A 8 14.92 5.00 7.97
C THR A 8 13.60 5.75 7.82
N PHE A 9 12.54 5.04 7.51
CA PHE A 9 11.19 5.59 7.44
C PHE A 9 10.18 4.55 7.92
N CYS A 10 8.95 4.98 8.17
CA CYS A 10 7.81 4.11 8.43
C CYS A 10 6.67 4.43 7.46
N ILE A 11 5.79 3.46 7.25
CA ILE A 11 4.56 3.65 6.50
C ILE A 11 3.45 4.00 7.49
N ILE A 12 2.72 5.08 7.22
CA ILE A 12 1.54 5.46 8.00
C ILE A 12 0.38 4.55 7.60
N THR A 13 -0.37 4.06 8.58
CA THR A 13 -1.56 3.24 8.36
C THR A 13 -2.82 3.96 8.82
N THR A 14 -3.93 3.77 8.11
CA THR A 14 -5.27 4.22 8.47
C THR A 14 -6.18 3.01 8.72
N PRO A 15 -7.40 3.18 9.27
CA PRO A 15 -8.43 2.17 9.18
C PRO A 15 -8.67 1.75 7.73
N ALA A 16 -9.00 0.49 7.49
CA ALA A 16 -9.32 -0.02 6.16
C ALA A 16 -10.62 0.60 5.61
N ASN A 17 -10.66 0.83 4.30
CA ASN A 17 -11.90 1.13 3.59
C ASN A 17 -12.75 -0.15 3.38
N VAL A 18 -13.93 0.00 2.78
CA VAL A 18 -14.88 -1.11 2.53
C VAL A 18 -14.30 -2.26 1.68
N MET A 19 -13.32 -1.98 0.80
CA MET A 19 -12.67 -3.01 -0.01
C MET A 19 -11.62 -3.77 0.80
N VAL A 20 -10.70 -3.05 1.45
CA VAL A 20 -9.59 -3.64 2.21
C VAL A 20 -10.07 -4.32 3.48
N SER A 21 -11.17 -3.85 4.08
CA SER A 21 -11.78 -4.45 5.28
C SER A 21 -12.25 -5.90 5.07
N ARG A 22 -12.32 -6.37 3.82
CA ARG A 22 -12.59 -7.76 3.48
C ARG A 22 -11.40 -8.69 3.76
N ILE A 23 -10.19 -8.15 3.87
CA ILE A 23 -8.95 -8.92 4.07
C ILE A 23 -8.12 -8.47 5.28
N HIS A 24 -8.24 -7.21 5.74
CA HIS A 24 -7.48 -6.69 6.88
C HIS A 24 -8.13 -5.43 7.46
N ASP A 25 -7.95 -5.15 8.76
CA ASP A 25 -8.56 -4.01 9.48
C ASP A 25 -7.86 -2.67 9.23
N ARG A 26 -6.58 -2.70 8.87
CA ARG A 26 -5.75 -1.55 8.51
C ARG A 26 -5.37 -1.54 7.02
N MET A 27 -5.11 -0.35 6.50
CA MET A 27 -4.53 -0.12 5.18
C MET A 27 -3.43 0.95 5.24
N PRO A 28 -2.47 0.99 4.30
CA PRO A 28 -1.55 2.11 4.20
C PRO A 28 -2.31 3.40 3.86
N LEU A 29 -1.80 4.53 4.36
CA LEU A 29 -2.24 5.84 3.88
C LEU A 29 -1.82 5.99 2.41
N ILE A 30 -2.80 6.11 1.52
CA ILE A 30 -2.57 6.38 0.10
C ILE A 30 -3.01 7.83 -0.15
N LEU A 31 -2.11 8.64 -0.72
CA LEU A 31 -2.38 10.04 -1.05
C LEU A 31 -2.88 10.17 -2.49
N ALA A 32 -3.88 11.02 -2.70
CA ALA A 32 -4.25 11.42 -4.05
C ALA A 32 -3.12 12.25 -4.67
N ARG A 33 -2.97 12.19 -6.00
CA ARG A 33 -1.90 12.91 -6.70
C ARG A 33 -1.91 14.42 -6.41
N ALA A 34 -3.09 15.00 -6.26
CA ALA A 34 -3.29 16.43 -5.97
C ALA A 34 -2.83 16.84 -4.56
N ASP A 35 -2.69 15.90 -3.62
CA ASP A 35 -2.33 16.17 -2.23
C ASP A 35 -0.82 16.04 -1.95
N LEU A 36 -0.02 15.65 -2.95
CA LEU A 36 1.43 15.45 -2.77
C LEU A 36 2.16 16.74 -2.35
N ASP A 37 1.81 17.87 -2.94
CA ASP A 37 2.43 19.16 -2.61
C ASP A 37 2.06 19.63 -1.21
N ARG A 38 0.85 19.30 -0.74
CA ARG A 38 0.46 19.55 0.66
C ARG A 38 1.22 18.64 1.62
N TRP A 39 1.44 17.38 1.24
CA TRP A 39 2.14 16.40 2.06
C TRP A 39 3.64 16.68 2.21
N LEU A 40 4.31 17.05 1.12
CA LEU A 40 5.77 17.31 1.08
C LEU A 40 6.13 18.79 1.18
N GLY A 41 5.13 19.67 1.19
CA GLY A 41 5.30 21.12 1.16
C GLY A 41 5.43 21.76 2.55
N PRO A 42 5.27 23.09 2.62
CA PRO A 42 5.49 23.86 3.85
C PRO A 42 4.31 23.81 4.84
N GLU A 43 3.20 23.13 4.49
CA GLU A 43 2.05 22.99 5.37
C GLU A 43 2.45 22.22 6.64
N GLN A 44 2.34 22.86 7.81
CA GLN A 44 2.87 22.30 9.05
C GLN A 44 2.07 21.09 9.57
N ASN A 45 0.78 20.98 9.22
CA ASN A 45 -0.08 19.93 9.73
C ASN A 45 -1.17 19.51 8.74
N PRO A 46 -0.85 18.68 7.73
CA PRO A 46 -1.82 18.16 6.77
C PRO A 46 -2.62 16.98 7.32
N ALA A 47 -3.06 17.03 8.59
CA ALA A 47 -3.75 15.93 9.27
C ALA A 47 -5.05 15.50 8.57
N GLU A 48 -5.69 16.40 7.82
CA GLU A 48 -6.87 16.11 7.01
C GLU A 48 -6.63 15.06 5.93
N LEU A 49 -5.36 14.86 5.53
CA LEU A 49 -4.96 13.84 4.57
C LEU A 49 -4.94 12.43 5.19
N LEU A 50 -4.96 12.30 6.53
CA LEU A 50 -4.85 11.03 7.26
C LEU A 50 -6.17 10.25 7.27
N ARG A 51 -6.67 9.90 6.08
CA ARG A 51 -7.93 9.21 5.85
C ARG A 51 -7.76 8.02 4.90
N SER A 52 -8.65 7.04 5.03
CA SER A 52 -8.67 5.88 4.14
C SER A 52 -8.91 6.32 2.69
N TYR A 53 -8.18 5.70 1.76
CA TYR A 53 -8.35 5.99 0.34
C TYR A 53 -9.71 5.49 -0.18
N PRO A 54 -10.36 6.16 -1.15
CA PRO A 54 -11.64 5.72 -1.69
C PRO A 54 -11.55 4.32 -2.30
N SER A 55 -12.45 3.43 -1.88
CA SER A 55 -12.51 2.06 -2.43
C SER A 55 -12.90 2.04 -3.91
N ALA A 56 -13.65 3.04 -4.39
CA ALA A 56 -14.07 3.14 -5.79
C ALA A 56 -12.88 3.28 -6.76
N ASP A 57 -11.76 3.82 -6.28
CA ASP A 57 -10.54 4.05 -7.07
C ASP A 57 -9.52 2.90 -6.92
N MET A 58 -9.94 1.78 -6.32
CA MET A 58 -9.09 0.63 -6.04
C MET A 58 -9.60 -0.62 -6.76
N LYS A 59 -8.69 -1.55 -7.02
CA LYS A 59 -9.00 -2.90 -7.49
C LYS A 59 -8.26 -3.91 -6.61
N MET A 60 -8.87 -5.06 -6.41
CA MET A 60 -8.31 -6.16 -5.62
C MET A 60 -8.63 -7.48 -6.31
N TRP A 61 -7.62 -8.34 -6.45
CA TRP A 61 -7.74 -9.69 -6.99
C TRP A 61 -6.81 -10.64 -6.22
N PRO A 62 -7.14 -11.94 -6.14
CA PRO A 62 -6.25 -12.92 -5.50
C PRO A 62 -5.02 -13.18 -6.37
N ILE A 63 -3.87 -13.34 -5.72
CA ILE A 63 -2.58 -13.70 -6.33
C ILE A 63 -2.04 -14.98 -5.72
N SER A 64 -1.01 -15.56 -6.33
CA SER A 64 -0.36 -16.77 -5.82
C SER A 64 0.32 -16.54 -4.47
N THR A 65 0.39 -17.58 -3.63
CA THR A 65 1.16 -17.58 -2.38
C THR A 65 2.67 -17.47 -2.60
N ARG A 66 3.16 -17.52 -3.85
CA ARG A 66 4.56 -17.23 -4.21
C ARG A 66 5.07 -15.93 -3.60
N VAL A 67 4.21 -14.90 -3.51
CA VAL A 67 4.55 -13.58 -2.94
C VAL A 67 5.02 -13.63 -1.48
N ASN A 68 4.73 -14.72 -0.76
CA ASN A 68 5.14 -14.87 0.65
C ASN A 68 6.65 -15.09 0.81
N SER A 69 7.36 -15.53 -0.24
CA SER A 69 8.81 -15.65 -0.22
C SER A 69 9.45 -14.43 -0.88
N PRO A 70 10.34 -13.69 -0.19
CA PRO A 70 11.03 -12.53 -0.76
C PRO A 70 11.99 -12.89 -1.89
N ASP A 71 12.36 -14.17 -2.03
CA ASP A 71 13.21 -14.64 -3.14
C ASP A 71 12.47 -14.64 -4.50
N ASN A 72 11.13 -14.57 -4.49
CA ASN A 72 10.33 -14.46 -5.71
C ASN A 72 10.14 -12.98 -6.05
N ASP A 73 11.10 -12.39 -6.77
CA ASP A 73 11.07 -11.00 -7.25
C ASP A 73 10.93 -10.97 -8.78
N ASP A 74 9.75 -11.34 -9.26
CA ASP A 74 9.45 -11.39 -10.69
C ASP A 74 7.99 -10.93 -10.94
N PRO A 75 7.66 -10.37 -12.12
CA PRO A 75 6.34 -9.81 -12.38
C PRO A 75 5.17 -10.80 -12.20
N SER A 76 5.41 -12.11 -12.34
CA SER A 76 4.35 -13.13 -12.23
C SER A 76 3.75 -13.23 -10.84
N ILE A 77 4.42 -12.72 -9.80
CA ILE A 77 3.88 -12.76 -8.43
C ILE A 77 2.61 -11.90 -8.27
N LEU A 78 2.37 -10.97 -9.20
CA LEU A 78 1.18 -10.09 -9.21
C LEU A 78 0.04 -10.64 -10.10
N GLU A 79 0.30 -11.70 -10.88
CA GLU A 79 -0.68 -12.33 -11.76
C GLU A 79 -1.83 -12.94 -10.95
N SER A 80 -3.03 -12.95 -11.54
CA SER A 80 -4.21 -13.46 -10.86
C SER A 80 -4.12 -14.98 -10.68
N ALA A 81 -4.34 -15.44 -9.45
CA ALA A 81 -4.41 -16.88 -9.16
C ALA A 81 -5.62 -17.58 -9.80
N ALA A 82 -6.65 -16.82 -10.21
CA ALA A 82 -7.85 -17.36 -10.84
C ALA A 82 -7.64 -17.82 -12.30
N GLU A 83 -6.52 -17.44 -12.93
CA GLU A 83 -6.24 -17.78 -14.33
C GLU A 83 -5.77 -19.24 -14.53
N LYS A 84 -5.53 -19.99 -13.44
CA LYS A 84 -5.14 -21.42 -13.49
C LYS A 84 -6.28 -22.40 -13.20
N ALA A 85 -7.51 -22.08 -13.57
CA ALA A 85 -8.62 -23.03 -13.62
C ALA A 85 -8.98 -23.35 -15.09
N GLY A 86 -8.06 -23.98 -15.82
CA GLY A 86 -8.24 -24.29 -17.23
C GLY A 86 -7.02 -24.95 -17.87
N ALA A 87 -6.71 -26.17 -17.45
CA ALA A 87 -5.92 -27.15 -18.20
C ALA A 87 -6.42 -28.55 -17.88
#